data_AF-A0A8D8YJA1-F1
#
_entry.id   AF-A0A8D8YJA1-F1
#
_cell.length_a   1.000
_cell.length_b   1.000
_cell.length_c   1.000
_cell.angle_alpha   90.00
_cell.angle_beta   90.00
_cell.angle_gamma   90.00
#
_symmetry.space_group_name_H-M   'P 1'
#
loop_
_entity.id
_entity.type
_entity.pdbx_description
1 polymer ?
#
loop_
_entity_poly.entity_id
_entity_poly.type
_entity_poly.pdbx_seq_one_letter_code
_entity_poly.pdbx_strand_id
1 'polypeptide(L)'
;MDITTSYEKQVQDISDDRLEAVVQSIDVVKRDIDGFGAEIFTTLFKEHPEYLSLFTRLRDIPRDQLEDNIHFKRHAKSVVTAVAHTVTNLRNSSLVLPELERLGVEHLRRKVQPEQFTAVNGVILKVISGKVSDPEILATWKEILNIISNFIASSPGWFNKLEPIYPLLQGGPINWKLYIVAVGRKNCLSG
;
A
#
# COMPACT_ATOMS: atom_id res chain seq x y z
N MET A 1 -16.89 -0.53 11.78
CA MET A 1 -16.81 -0.14 10.35
C MET A 1 -15.74 -1.01 9.72
N ASP A 2 -16.03 -1.69 8.62
CA ASP A 2 -15.01 -2.46 7.91
C ASP A 2 -13.98 -1.50 7.26
N ILE A 3 -12.86 -2.05 6.79
CA ILE A 3 -11.75 -1.26 6.26
C ILE A 3 -12.10 -0.50 4.98
N THR A 4 -13.04 -1.00 4.17
CA THR A 4 -13.49 -0.38 2.92
C THR A 4 -14.34 0.84 3.25
N THR A 5 -15.33 0.67 4.12
CA THR A 5 -16.14 1.79 4.60
C THR A 5 -15.24 2.84 5.29
N SER A 6 -14.23 2.41 6.05
CA SER A 6 -13.22 3.29 6.68
C SER A 6 -12.41 4.10 5.67
N TYR A 7 -11.94 3.47 4.60
CA TYR A 7 -11.26 4.13 3.51
C TYR A 7 -12.17 5.16 2.84
N GLU A 8 -13.38 4.76 2.45
CA GLU A 8 -14.31 5.64 1.72
C GLU A 8 -14.69 6.87 2.54
N LYS A 9 -14.94 6.70 3.84
CA LYS A 9 -15.21 7.84 4.74
C LYS A 9 -14.00 8.78 4.83
N GLN A 10 -12.81 8.26 5.10
CA GLN A 10 -11.60 9.10 5.21
C GLN A 10 -11.31 9.85 3.92
N VAL A 11 -11.49 9.18 2.78
CA VAL A 11 -11.36 9.82 1.48
C VAL A 11 -12.42 10.91 1.37
N GLN A 12 -13.71 10.65 1.63
CA GLN A 12 -14.81 11.65 1.61
C GLN A 12 -14.58 12.88 2.49
N ASP A 13 -13.86 12.73 3.59
CA ASP A 13 -13.54 13.84 4.50
C ASP A 13 -12.49 14.82 3.91
N ILE A 14 -11.74 14.42 2.87
CA ILE A 14 -10.87 15.33 2.10
C ILE A 14 -11.76 16.18 1.18
N SER A 15 -11.58 17.49 1.14
CA SER A 15 -12.34 18.36 0.23
C SER A 15 -11.85 18.25 -1.22
N ASP A 16 -12.72 18.59 -2.18
CA ASP A 16 -12.41 18.43 -3.61
C ASP A 16 -11.25 19.31 -4.08
N ASP A 17 -11.15 20.54 -3.57
CA ASP A 17 -10.05 21.47 -3.84
C ASP A 17 -8.69 20.95 -3.33
N ARG A 18 -8.66 20.40 -2.12
CA ARG A 18 -7.45 19.79 -1.53
C ARG A 18 -7.02 18.55 -2.30
N LEU A 19 -7.97 17.70 -2.70
CA LEU A 19 -7.68 16.52 -3.51
C LEU A 19 -7.17 16.93 -4.90
N GLU A 20 -7.82 17.91 -5.55
CA GLU A 20 -7.40 18.41 -6.86
C GLU A 20 -5.98 18.98 -6.82
N ALA A 21 -5.65 19.80 -5.81
CA ALA A 21 -4.31 20.37 -5.65
C ALA A 21 -3.23 19.27 -5.52
N VAL A 22 -3.51 18.21 -4.76
CA VAL A 22 -2.62 17.05 -4.67
C VAL A 22 -2.50 16.33 -6.01
N VAL A 23 -3.62 16.06 -6.71
CA VAL A 23 -3.60 15.39 -8.02
C VAL A 23 -2.82 16.19 -9.05
N GLN A 24 -2.97 17.51 -9.08
CA GLN A 24 -2.17 18.40 -9.94
C GLN A 24 -0.68 18.36 -9.59
N SER A 25 -0.34 18.30 -8.30
CA SER A 25 1.05 18.20 -7.86
C SER A 25 1.74 16.89 -8.26
N ILE A 26 1.00 15.83 -8.64
CA ILE A 26 1.57 14.58 -9.16
C ILE A 26 2.40 14.82 -10.43
N ASP A 27 2.15 15.88 -11.20
CA ASP A 27 2.94 16.18 -12.40
C ASP A 27 4.43 16.35 -12.08
N VAL A 28 4.76 16.83 -10.88
CA VAL A 28 6.14 16.89 -10.38
C VAL A 28 6.77 15.49 -10.29
N VAL A 29 5.99 14.50 -9.86
CA VAL A 29 6.40 13.08 -9.77
C VAL A 29 6.49 12.45 -11.17
N LYS A 30 5.53 12.74 -12.05
CA LYS A 30 5.46 12.15 -13.40
C LYS A 30 6.58 12.61 -14.33
N ARG A 31 7.13 13.81 -14.14
CA ARG A 31 8.23 14.36 -14.96
C ARG A 31 9.49 13.52 -14.91
N ASP A 32 9.78 12.89 -13.77
CA ASP A 32 10.93 12.00 -13.60
C ASP A 32 10.61 10.89 -12.58
N ILE A 33 9.81 9.92 -13.02
CA ILE A 33 9.38 8.80 -12.17
C ILE A 33 10.58 7.97 -11.69
N ASP A 34 11.57 7.78 -12.55
CA ASP A 34 12.71 6.92 -12.26
C ASP A 34 13.65 7.61 -11.25
N GLY A 35 13.97 8.90 -11.43
CA GLY A 35 14.77 9.68 -10.49
C GLY A 35 14.05 9.89 -9.15
N PHE A 36 12.75 10.19 -9.17
CA PHE A 36 11.95 10.36 -7.96
C PHE A 36 11.90 9.06 -7.13
N GLY A 37 11.71 7.91 -7.79
CA GLY A 37 11.74 6.61 -7.12
C GLY A 37 13.11 6.27 -6.54
N ALA A 38 14.18 6.56 -7.29
CA ALA A 38 15.55 6.35 -6.81
C ALA A 38 15.84 7.22 -5.57
N GLU A 39 15.44 8.49 -5.59
CA GLU A 39 15.60 9.43 -4.47
C GLU A 39 14.87 8.96 -3.20
N ILE A 40 13.65 8.42 -3.34
CA ILE A 40 12.90 7.84 -2.21
C ILE A 40 13.68 6.68 -1.59
N PHE A 41 14.08 5.69 -2.38
CA PHE A 41 14.66 4.48 -1.81
C PHE A 41 16.10 4.65 -1.34
N THR A 42 16.89 5.51 -1.99
CA THR A 42 18.22 5.89 -1.51
C THR A 42 18.14 6.63 -0.19
N THR A 43 17.19 7.57 -0.05
CA THR A 43 16.94 8.28 1.21
C THR A 43 16.46 7.32 2.30
N LEU A 44 15.51 6.43 1.99
CA LEU A 44 15.01 5.41 2.91
C LEU A 44 16.15 4.54 3.43
N PHE A 45 17.01 4.05 2.55
CA PHE A 45 18.11 3.17 2.90
C PHE A 45 19.29 3.86 3.60
N LYS A 46 19.39 5.19 3.47
CA LYS A 46 20.32 6.01 4.23
C LYS A 46 19.81 6.26 5.66
N GLU A 47 18.51 6.51 5.83
CA GLU A 47 17.89 6.80 7.13
C GLU A 47 17.54 5.54 7.92
N HIS A 48 17.17 4.46 7.23
CA HIS A 48 16.76 3.16 7.76
C HIS A 48 17.54 2.03 7.09
N PRO A 49 18.87 1.93 7.31
CA PRO A 49 19.71 0.94 6.66
C PRO A 49 19.24 -0.50 6.91
N GLU A 50 18.63 -0.78 8.07
CA GLU A 50 18.08 -2.07 8.49
C GLU A 50 16.96 -2.58 7.57
N TYR A 51 16.24 -1.68 6.87
CA TYR A 51 15.16 -2.09 5.96
C TYR A 51 15.68 -2.77 4.70
N LEU A 52 16.94 -2.57 4.32
CA LEU A 52 17.52 -3.26 3.17
C LEU A 52 17.43 -4.78 3.31
N SER A 53 17.47 -5.30 4.54
CA SER A 53 17.33 -6.74 4.83
C SER A 53 16.02 -7.36 4.34
N LEU A 54 14.95 -6.56 4.19
CA LEU A 54 13.64 -6.96 3.68
C LEU A 54 13.66 -7.15 2.14
N PHE A 55 14.65 -6.57 1.46
CA PHE A 55 14.81 -6.61 0.02
C PHE A 55 15.80 -7.70 -0.36
N THR A 56 15.34 -8.95 -0.45
CA THR A 56 16.18 -10.13 -0.71
C THR A 56 17.07 -10.02 -1.95
N ARG A 57 16.66 -9.25 -2.97
CA ARG A 57 17.46 -9.03 -4.19
C ARG A 57 18.43 -7.85 -4.11
N LEU A 58 18.39 -7.07 -3.03
CA LEU A 58 19.16 -5.83 -2.86
C LEU A 58 20.07 -5.86 -1.62
N ARG A 59 19.75 -6.68 -0.62
CA ARG A 59 20.43 -6.68 0.69
C ARG A 59 21.93 -6.93 0.66
N ASP A 60 22.40 -7.63 -0.37
CA ASP A 60 23.81 -8.00 -0.54
C ASP A 60 24.53 -7.11 -1.58
N ILE A 61 23.85 -6.08 -2.11
CA ILE A 61 24.41 -5.14 -3.09
C ILE A 61 25.05 -3.96 -2.35
N PRO A 62 26.28 -3.54 -2.73
CA PRO A 62 26.91 -2.33 -2.22
C PRO A 62 26.02 -1.09 -2.40
N ARG A 63 26.00 -0.20 -1.41
CA ARG A 63 25.09 0.97 -1.38
C ARG A 63 25.25 1.88 -2.59
N ASP A 64 26.49 2.10 -3.01
CA ASP A 64 26.89 2.89 -4.17
C ASP A 64 26.53 2.24 -5.51
N GLN A 65 26.12 0.98 -5.53
CA GLN A 65 25.70 0.24 -6.72
C GLN A 65 24.19 -0.05 -6.76
N LEU A 66 23.45 0.33 -5.71
CA LEU A 66 22.02 0.05 -5.62
C LEU A 66 21.24 0.71 -6.76
N GLU A 67 21.53 1.98 -7.05
CA GLU A 67 20.79 2.73 -8.06
C GLU A 67 20.92 2.15 -9.46
N ASP A 68 22.05 1.50 -9.78
CA ASP A 68 22.28 0.83 -11.06
C ASP A 68 21.62 -0.53 -11.18
N ASN A 69 21.20 -1.13 -10.06
CA ASN A 69 20.60 -2.45 -10.05
C ASN A 69 19.20 -2.48 -10.69
N ILE A 70 18.96 -3.41 -11.61
CA ILE A 70 17.68 -3.55 -12.31
C ILE A 70 16.49 -3.83 -11.38
N HIS A 71 16.70 -4.56 -10.27
CA HIS A 71 15.64 -4.82 -9.30
C HIS A 71 15.32 -3.60 -8.45
N PHE A 72 16.32 -2.77 -8.16
CA PHE A 72 16.13 -1.49 -7.49
C PHE A 72 15.31 -0.55 -8.38
N LYS A 73 15.77 -0.29 -9.61
CA LYS A 73 15.08 0.58 -10.59
C LYS A 73 13.62 0.15 -10.78
N ARG A 74 13.39 -1.15 -10.96
CA ARG A 74 12.03 -1.69 -11.13
C ARG A 74 11.17 -1.46 -9.89
N HIS A 75 11.68 -1.74 -8.69
CA HIS A 75 10.88 -1.59 -7.48
C HIS A 75 10.57 -0.12 -7.19
N ALA A 76 11.58 0.75 -7.28
CA ALA A 76 11.44 2.19 -7.13
C ALA A 76 10.35 2.75 -8.06
N LYS A 77 10.44 2.43 -9.36
CA LYS A 77 9.43 2.81 -10.35
C LYS A 77 8.03 2.26 -10.02
N SER A 78 7.94 1.00 -9.62
CA SER A 78 6.65 0.37 -9.28
C SER A 78 5.94 1.07 -8.11
N VAL A 79 6.69 1.48 -7.08
CA VAL A 79 6.12 2.17 -5.91
C VAL A 79 5.61 3.55 -6.30
N VAL A 80 6.41 4.34 -7.02
CA VAL A 80 6.00 5.67 -7.47
C VAL A 80 4.79 5.59 -8.39
N THR A 81 4.78 4.63 -9.32
CA THR A 81 3.64 4.39 -10.22
C THR A 81 2.37 4.01 -9.44
N ALA A 82 2.49 3.12 -8.45
CA ALA A 82 1.35 2.71 -7.64
C ALA A 82 0.78 3.89 -6.81
N VAL A 83 1.65 4.68 -6.17
CA VAL A 83 1.22 5.88 -5.43
C VAL A 83 0.55 6.87 -6.38
N ALA A 84 1.16 7.21 -7.51
CA ALA A 84 0.59 8.15 -8.47
C ALA A 84 -0.78 7.67 -9.00
N HIS A 85 -0.90 6.38 -9.33
CA HIS A 85 -2.16 5.78 -9.76
C HIS A 85 -3.24 5.87 -8.68
N THR A 86 -2.93 5.48 -7.44
CA THR A 86 -3.90 5.48 -6.33
C THR A 86 -4.34 6.90 -5.99
N VAL A 87 -3.43 7.87 -5.92
CA VAL A 87 -3.79 9.27 -5.62
C VAL A 87 -4.65 9.87 -6.72
N THR A 88 -4.34 9.61 -7.99
CA THR A 88 -5.15 10.08 -9.13
C THR A 88 -6.57 9.51 -9.11
N ASN A 89 -6.74 8.30 -8.57
CA ASN A 89 -8.01 7.57 -8.56
C ASN A 89 -8.59 7.39 -7.15
N LEU A 90 -8.18 8.21 -6.18
CA LEU A 90 -8.44 7.97 -4.75
C LEU A 90 -9.94 7.79 -4.43
N ARG A 91 -10.80 8.53 -5.14
CA ARG A 91 -12.27 8.49 -5.04
C ARG A 91 -12.91 7.25 -5.66
N ASN A 92 -12.23 6.59 -6.60
CA ASN A 92 -12.75 5.44 -7.32
C ASN A 92 -12.37 4.15 -6.56
N SER A 93 -13.05 3.91 -5.44
CA SER A 93 -12.73 2.79 -4.52
C SER A 93 -12.75 1.44 -5.24
N SER A 94 -13.71 1.20 -6.14
CA SER A 94 -13.79 -0.04 -6.92
C SER A 94 -12.58 -0.28 -7.83
N LEU A 95 -11.87 0.78 -8.25
CA LEU A 95 -10.65 0.71 -9.05
C LEU A 95 -9.38 0.56 -8.20
N VAL A 96 -9.31 1.16 -7.00
CA VAL A 96 -8.05 1.21 -6.24
C VAL A 96 -7.96 0.16 -5.14
N LEU A 97 -9.09 -0.23 -4.54
CA LEU A 97 -9.08 -1.15 -3.40
C LEU A 97 -8.55 -2.55 -3.77
N PRO A 98 -8.88 -3.19 -4.90
CA PRO A 98 -8.33 -4.49 -5.25
C PRO A 98 -6.79 -4.50 -5.33
N GLU A 99 -6.20 -3.42 -5.87
CA GLU A 99 -4.76 -3.20 -5.98
C GLU A 99 -4.13 -3.03 -4.60
N LEU A 100 -4.72 -2.20 -3.74
CA LEU A 100 -4.25 -1.99 -2.37
C LEU A 100 -4.36 -3.27 -1.53
N GLU A 101 -5.41 -4.07 -1.73
CA GLU A 101 -5.56 -5.38 -1.08
C GLU A 101 -4.44 -6.34 -1.50
N ARG A 102 -4.17 -6.43 -2.81
CA ARG A 102 -3.07 -7.23 -3.38
C ARG A 102 -1.73 -6.79 -2.81
N LEU A 103 -1.48 -5.48 -2.71
CA LEU A 103 -0.28 -4.93 -2.09
C LEU A 103 -0.19 -5.30 -0.61
N GLY A 104 -1.30 -5.29 0.14
CA GLY A 104 -1.34 -5.74 1.53
C GLY A 104 -0.86 -7.18 1.71
N VAL A 105 -1.38 -8.11 0.90
CA VAL A 105 -0.93 -9.52 0.88
C VAL A 105 0.57 -9.64 0.58
N GLU A 106 1.04 -8.85 -0.39
CA GLU A 106 2.44 -8.88 -0.80
C GLU A 106 3.40 -8.35 0.26
N HIS A 107 3.02 -7.29 0.97
CA HIS A 107 3.82 -6.72 2.05
C HIS A 107 3.79 -7.61 3.29
N LEU A 108 2.65 -8.22 3.62
CA LEU A 108 2.54 -9.23 4.67
C LEU A 108 3.47 -10.43 4.42
N ARG A 109 3.47 -10.99 3.20
CA ARG A 109 4.35 -12.11 2.84
C ARG A 109 5.84 -11.77 3.03
N ARG A 110 6.19 -10.51 2.86
CA ARG A 110 7.56 -9.97 3.06
C ARG A 110 7.82 -9.52 4.50
N LYS A 111 6.87 -9.75 5.41
CA LYS A 111 6.92 -9.40 6.83
C LYS A 111 7.12 -7.91 7.08
N VAL A 112 6.60 -7.07 6.17
CA VAL A 112 6.62 -5.62 6.34
C VAL A 112 5.63 -5.25 7.45
N GLN A 113 6.09 -4.48 8.43
CA GLN A 113 5.33 -4.03 9.58
C GLN A 113 4.76 -2.62 9.37
N PRO A 114 3.67 -2.24 10.06
CA PRO A 114 3.07 -0.90 9.96
C PRO A 114 4.07 0.26 10.17
N GLU A 115 5.04 0.10 11.07
CA GLU A 115 6.05 1.11 11.37
C GLU A 115 6.94 1.42 10.15
N GLN A 116 7.21 0.41 9.32
CA GLN A 116 8.01 0.57 8.10
C GLN A 116 7.25 1.37 7.04
N PHE A 117 5.93 1.25 6.97
CA PHE A 117 5.12 2.14 6.13
C PHE A 117 5.18 3.59 6.61
N THR A 118 5.19 3.82 7.93
CA THR A 118 5.30 5.18 8.49
C THR A 118 6.62 5.84 8.07
N ALA A 119 7.73 5.10 8.14
CA ALA A 119 9.04 5.57 7.68
C ALA A 119 9.06 5.84 6.17
N VAL A 120 8.52 4.93 5.35
CA VAL A 120 8.41 5.13 3.89
C VAL A 120 7.56 6.35 3.55
N ASN A 121 6.40 6.55 4.21
CA ASN A 121 5.56 7.73 4.02
C ASN A 121 6.31 9.02 4.36
N GLY A 122 7.09 9.03 5.45
CA GLY A 122 7.93 10.16 5.84
C GLY A 122 8.96 10.51 4.77
N VAL A 123 9.63 9.50 4.21
CA VAL A 123 10.62 9.70 3.14
C VAL A 123 9.96 10.18 1.84
N ILE A 124 8.82 9.61 1.44
CA ILE A 124 8.07 10.09 0.27
C ILE A 124 7.71 11.56 0.45
N LEU A 125 7.15 11.94 1.60
CA LEU A 125 6.77 13.32 1.89
C LEU A 125 7.97 14.27 1.88
N LYS A 126 9.13 13.84 2.40
CA LYS A 126 10.39 14.60 2.34
C LYS A 126 10.87 14.84 0.91
N VAL A 127 10.74 13.84 0.04
CA VAL A 127 11.13 13.99 -1.37
C VAL A 127 10.12 14.89 -2.13
N ILE A 128 8.84 14.82 -1.79
CA ILE A 128 7.80 15.74 -2.32
C ILE A 128 8.06 17.17 -1.86
N SER A 129 8.40 17.41 -0.59
CA SER A 129 8.62 18.76 -0.06
C SER A 129 9.85 19.48 -0.66
N GLY A 130 10.80 18.72 -1.21
CA GLY A 130 11.88 19.29 -2.02
C GLY A 130 11.42 19.90 -3.36
N LYS A 131 10.20 19.60 -3.80
CA LYS A 131 9.66 20.00 -5.11
C LYS A 131 8.30 20.71 -5.05
N VAL A 132 7.56 20.55 -3.94
CA VAL A 132 6.27 21.21 -3.64
C VAL A 132 6.43 21.97 -2.33
N SER A 133 6.22 23.28 -2.35
CA SER A 133 6.45 24.15 -1.19
C SER A 133 5.19 24.49 -0.40
N ASP A 134 4.01 24.23 -0.96
CA ASP A 134 2.73 24.57 -0.35
C ASP A 134 2.45 23.66 0.87
N PRO A 135 2.35 24.21 2.09
CA PRO A 135 2.13 23.43 3.30
C PRO A 135 0.80 22.66 3.32
N GLU A 136 -0.25 23.20 2.70
CA GLU A 136 -1.58 22.56 2.67
C GLU A 136 -1.57 21.37 1.72
N ILE A 137 -0.90 21.49 0.57
CA ILE A 137 -0.70 20.38 -0.35
C ILE A 137 0.12 19.27 0.32
N LEU A 138 1.20 19.62 1.05
CA LEU A 138 2.02 18.66 1.78
C LEU A 138 1.25 17.97 2.92
N ALA A 139 0.41 18.70 3.67
CA ALA A 139 -0.44 18.12 4.70
C ALA A 139 -1.45 17.12 4.12
N THR A 140 -2.04 17.46 2.97
CA THR A 140 -2.99 16.59 2.27
C THR A 140 -2.30 15.37 1.67
N TRP A 141 -1.08 15.51 1.13
CA TRP A 141 -0.25 14.36 0.74
C TRP A 141 -0.02 13.40 1.90
N LYS A 142 0.35 13.93 3.08
CA LYS A 142 0.56 13.12 4.28
C LYS A 142 -0.69 12.35 4.68
N GLU A 143 -1.85 13.01 4.67
CA GLU A 143 -3.14 12.40 4.95
C GLU A 143 -3.44 11.26 3.98
N ILE A 144 -3.30 11.49 2.66
CA ILE A 144 -3.55 10.48 1.63
C ILE A 144 -2.57 9.29 1.76
N LEU A 145 -1.28 9.54 1.96
CA LEU A 145 -0.29 8.47 2.16
C LEU A 145 -0.64 7.61 3.37
N ASN A 146 -1.11 8.22 4.46
CA ASN A 146 -1.56 7.49 5.64
C ASN A 146 -2.81 6.65 5.36
N ILE A 147 -3.80 7.18 4.64
CA ILE A 147 -4.99 6.40 4.23
C ILE A 147 -4.57 5.16 3.44
N ILE A 148 -3.70 5.34 2.44
CA ILE A 148 -3.19 4.26 1.58
C ILE A 148 -2.44 3.22 2.42
N SER A 149 -1.46 3.63 3.21
CA SER A 149 -0.65 2.69 4.00
C SER A 149 -1.47 1.97 5.07
N ASN A 150 -2.41 2.67 5.71
CA ASN A 150 -3.29 2.06 6.71
C ASN A 150 -4.19 1.00 6.07
N PHE A 151 -4.70 1.24 4.86
CA PHE A 151 -5.47 0.23 4.14
C PHE A 151 -4.60 -0.98 3.78
N ILE A 152 -3.39 -0.77 3.24
CA ILE A 152 -2.45 -1.86 2.93
C ILE A 152 -2.10 -2.67 4.19
N ALA A 153 -1.82 -2.00 5.31
CA ALA A 153 -1.45 -2.62 6.58
C ALA A 153 -2.64 -3.31 7.28
N SER A 154 -3.88 -2.93 6.95
CA SER A 154 -5.11 -3.49 7.52
C SER A 154 -5.86 -4.40 6.55
N SER A 155 -5.32 -4.64 5.34
CA SER A 155 -6.00 -5.39 4.29
C SER A 155 -6.35 -6.81 4.76
N PRO A 156 -7.55 -7.35 4.42
CA PRO A 156 -8.06 -8.62 4.91
C PRO A 156 -7.33 -9.82 4.29
N GLY A 157 -6.35 -9.57 3.41
CA GLY A 157 -5.33 -10.54 3.01
C GLY A 157 -4.58 -11.21 4.17
N TRP A 158 -4.69 -10.64 5.39
CA TRP A 158 -4.30 -11.26 6.66
C TRP A 158 -5.18 -12.44 7.11
N PHE A 159 -6.45 -12.52 6.68
CA PHE A 159 -7.41 -13.55 7.12
C PHE A 159 -7.89 -14.48 6.01
N ASN A 160 -7.81 -14.10 4.73
CA ASN A 160 -8.40 -14.87 3.61
C ASN A 160 -7.39 -15.61 2.71
N LYS A 161 -6.17 -15.90 3.19
CA LYS A 161 -5.18 -16.76 2.49
C LYS A 161 -4.66 -17.96 3.29
N LEU A 162 -5.49 -18.47 4.20
CA LEU A 162 -5.47 -19.86 4.68
C LEU A 162 -6.92 -20.36 4.54
N GLU A 163 -7.39 -20.77 3.36
CA GLU A 163 -7.24 -22.11 2.76
C GLU A 163 -7.92 -22.17 1.36
N PRO A 164 -7.58 -23.08 0.41
CA PRO A 164 -6.41 -23.97 0.38
C PRO A 164 -5.66 -24.03 -0.98
N ILE A 165 -4.32 -23.99 -0.92
CA ILE A 165 -3.45 -24.84 -1.78
C ILE A 165 -3.00 -26.09 -0.97
N TYR A 166 -3.75 -26.47 0.07
CA TYR A 166 -3.56 -27.72 0.78
C TYR A 166 -4.82 -28.59 0.68
N PRO A 167 -4.91 -29.38 -0.39
CA PRO A 167 -5.26 -30.77 -0.16
C PRO A 167 -4.41 -31.68 -1.06
N LEU A 168 -3.20 -32.03 -0.63
CA LEU A 168 -2.52 -33.22 -1.17
C LEU A 168 -1.67 -34.02 -0.19
N LEU A 169 -1.55 -33.67 1.10
CA LEU A 169 -0.78 -34.50 2.03
C LEU A 169 -1.48 -34.67 3.38
N GLN A 170 -2.20 -35.80 3.47
CA GLN A 170 -2.40 -36.65 4.66
C GLN A 170 -3.52 -36.29 5.68
N GLY A 171 -4.74 -36.71 5.34
CA GLY A 171 -5.66 -37.54 6.15
C GLY A 171 -5.97 -37.21 7.62
N GLY A 172 -7.17 -36.68 7.88
CA GLY A 172 -7.88 -36.75 9.18
C GLY A 172 -9.19 -35.93 9.18
N PRO A 173 -10.33 -36.41 9.76
CA PRO A 173 -11.66 -35.85 9.45
C PRO A 173 -12.07 -34.65 10.33
N ILE A 174 -12.69 -33.65 9.69
CA ILE A 174 -13.29 -32.45 10.30
C ILE A 174 -14.78 -32.71 10.62
N ASN A 175 -15.24 -32.34 11.82
CA ASN A 175 -16.65 -32.39 12.22
C ASN A 175 -17.38 -31.07 11.88
N TRP A 176 -18.25 -31.14 10.87
CA TRP A 176 -18.93 -30.03 10.20
C TRP A 176 -20.24 -29.57 10.86
N LYS A 177 -20.61 -30.08 12.05
CA LYS A 177 -21.90 -29.77 12.69
C LYS A 177 -22.03 -28.36 13.30
N LEU A 178 -20.92 -27.63 13.52
CA LEU A 178 -20.98 -26.31 14.19
C LEU A 178 -21.14 -25.13 13.22
N TYR A 179 -20.90 -25.31 11.92
CA TYR A 179 -20.85 -24.19 10.97
C TYR A 179 -22.24 -23.77 10.41
N ILE A 180 -23.24 -24.65 10.47
CA ILE A 180 -24.56 -24.42 9.84
C ILE A 180 -25.52 -23.57 10.71
N VAL A 181 -25.29 -23.47 12.02
CA VAL A 181 -26.22 -22.74 12.92
C VAL A 181 -26.00 -21.21 12.88
N ALA A 182 -24.84 -20.73 12.44
CA ALA A 182 -24.46 -19.32 12.63
C ALA A 182 -24.83 -18.35 11.49
N VAL A 183 -25.21 -18.82 10.28
CA VAL A 183 -25.27 -17.92 9.09
C VAL A 183 -26.59 -18.00 8.30
N GLY A 184 -27.72 -18.43 8.91
CA GLY A 184 -28.90 -18.82 8.11
C GLY A 184 -30.29 -18.35 8.52
N ARG A 185 -30.48 -17.49 9.53
CA ARG A 185 -31.77 -16.78 9.69
C ARG A 185 -31.67 -15.42 9.01
N LYS A 186 -32.15 -15.36 7.76
CA LYS A 186 -32.87 -14.25 7.09
C LYS A 186 -32.51 -14.23 5.61
N ASN A 187 -33.29 -14.98 4.83
CA ASN A 187 -33.90 -14.47 3.60
C ASN A 187 -35.19 -15.28 3.40
N CYS A 188 -36.31 -14.67 3.79
CA CYS A 188 -37.64 -15.20 3.57
C CYS A 188 -37.84 -15.43 2.07
N LEU A 189 -38.29 -16.63 1.73
CA LEU A 189 -38.98 -16.91 0.48
C LEU A 189 -40.24 -16.05 0.44
N SER A 190 -40.43 -15.30 -0.65
CA SER A 190 -41.75 -14.88 -1.10
C SER A 190 -42.55 -16.15 -1.46
N GLY A 191 -43.62 -16.40 -0.70
CA GLY A 191 -44.54 -17.53 -0.84
C GLY A 191 -45.41 -17.67 0.40
#